data_AF-A0A2E4HKU6-F1
#
_entry.id   AF-A0A2E4HKU6-F1
#
_cell.length_a   1.000
_cell.length_b   1.000
_cell.length_c   1.000
_cell.angle_alpha   90.00
_cell.angle_beta   90.00
_cell.angle_gamma   90.00
#
_symmetry.space_group_name_H-M   'P 1'
#
loop_
_entity.id
_entity.type
_entity.pdbx_description
1 polymer ?
#
loop_
_entity_poly.entity_id
_entity_poly.type
_entity_poly.pdbx_seq_one_letter_code
_entity_poly.pdbx_strand_id
1 'polypeptide(L)'
;MEQNIKQELKGESGATDNFKGSTARMSDGRFMTNYKSNCILNNTFKGQLNSYEYRQSLINNTTQIMDMIHSGLEDNYSCKDCHEIAIPKARYKQDCHGPSCMIYDGQKDGIGIEQV
;
A
#
# COMPACT_ATOMS: atom_id res chain seq x y z
N MET A 1 -40.80 7.91 2.84
CA MET A 1 -40.27 6.68 3.48
C MET A 1 -38.86 6.43 2.98
N GLU A 2 -38.03 7.46 3.04
CA GLU A 2 -36.59 7.38 2.85
C GLU A 2 -35.97 7.61 4.23
N GLN A 3 -34.88 6.91 4.58
CA GLN A 3 -33.75 7.41 5.39
C GLN A 3 -32.88 6.34 6.10
N ASN A 4 -33.13 5.02 6.05
CA ASN A 4 -32.43 4.09 6.96
C ASN A 4 -31.47 3.07 6.34
N ILE A 5 -30.68 3.42 5.32
CA ILE A 5 -29.54 2.59 4.87
C ILE A 5 -28.29 3.45 4.66
N LYS A 6 -27.85 4.17 5.70
CA LYS A 6 -26.62 4.98 5.65
C LYS A 6 -25.73 4.88 6.90
N GLN A 7 -25.80 3.81 7.69
CA GLN A 7 -25.05 3.78 8.96
C GLN A 7 -24.09 2.61 9.22
N GLU A 8 -23.65 1.85 8.23
CA GLU A 8 -22.56 0.86 8.44
C GLU A 8 -21.41 0.94 7.44
N LEU A 9 -21.07 2.15 7.02
CA LEU A 9 -19.72 2.48 6.53
C LEU A 9 -19.06 3.42 7.54
N LYS A 10 -19.00 3.00 8.81
CA LYS A 10 -17.97 3.52 9.71
C LYS A 10 -16.65 2.96 9.18
N GLY A 11 -16.01 3.77 8.34
CA GLY A 11 -14.58 3.68 8.10
C GLY A 11 -13.87 3.80 9.44
N GLU A 12 -13.62 2.66 10.07
CA GLU A 12 -12.55 2.55 11.03
C GLU A 12 -11.28 2.45 10.19
N SER A 13 -10.52 3.55 10.19
CA SER A 13 -9.09 3.55 9.86
C SER A 13 -8.39 2.62 10.87
N GLY A 14 -8.58 1.32 10.71
CA GLY A 14 -7.97 0.30 11.53
C GLY A 14 -6.48 0.37 11.32
N ALA A 15 -5.73 0.67 12.38
CA ALA A 15 -4.30 0.41 12.38
C ALA A 15 -4.08 -1.03 11.90
N THR A 16 -3.36 -1.16 10.79
CA THR A 16 -3.28 -2.36 9.94
C THR A 16 -2.35 -3.45 10.50
N ASP A 17 -2.07 -3.42 11.80
CA ASP A 17 -1.03 -4.23 12.44
C ASP A 17 -1.57 -5.51 13.11
N ASN A 18 -2.89 -5.62 13.31
CA ASN A 18 -3.51 -6.73 14.04
C ASN A 18 -4.66 -7.45 13.30
N PHE A 19 -4.74 -7.31 11.97
CA PHE A 19 -5.71 -8.06 11.16
C PHE A 19 -5.08 -9.35 10.60
N LYS A 20 -5.79 -10.48 10.71
CA LYS A 20 -5.32 -11.81 10.29
C LYS A 20 -4.98 -11.81 8.79
N GLY A 21 -3.69 -11.87 8.46
CA GLY A 21 -3.17 -11.78 7.08
C GLY A 21 -2.34 -10.53 6.78
N SER A 22 -2.25 -9.59 7.72
CA SER A 22 -1.40 -8.40 7.59
C SER A 22 0.02 -8.69 8.07
N THR A 23 1.04 -8.16 7.39
CA THR A 23 2.42 -8.22 7.86
C THR A 23 2.57 -7.39 9.14
N ALA A 24 3.09 -7.99 10.20
CA ALA A 24 3.36 -7.27 11.44
C ALA A 24 4.23 -6.03 11.18
N ARG A 25 3.78 -4.87 11.66
CA ARG A 25 4.57 -3.64 11.62
C ARG A 25 5.41 -3.55 12.88
N MET A 26 6.67 -3.13 12.74
CA MET A 26 7.52 -2.80 13.89
C MET A 26 7.03 -1.51 14.55
N SER A 27 7.44 -1.24 15.79
CA SER A 27 7.07 -0.01 16.51
C SER A 27 7.52 1.27 15.81
N ASP A 28 8.50 1.16 14.93
CA ASP A 28 8.98 2.22 14.05
C ASP A 28 8.22 2.30 12.71
N GLY A 29 7.05 1.66 12.59
CA GLY A 29 6.17 1.75 11.42
C GLY A 29 6.63 0.95 10.19
N ARG A 30 7.81 0.34 10.23
CA ARG A 30 8.36 -0.46 9.11
C ARG A 30 7.69 -1.84 9.06
N PHE A 31 7.30 -2.26 7.86
CA PHE A 31 6.83 -3.63 7.58
C PHE A 31 7.95 -4.53 7.02
N MET A 32 9.08 -3.96 6.60
CA MET A 32 10.27 -4.70 6.16
C MET A 32 11.52 -4.28 6.93
N THR A 33 12.35 -5.26 7.26
CA THR A 33 13.66 -5.04 7.86
C THR A 33 14.64 -4.53 6.80
N ASN A 34 15.22 -3.36 7.02
CA ASN A 34 16.29 -2.86 6.15
C ASN A 34 17.59 -3.63 6.44
N TYR A 35 18.10 -4.36 5.46
CA TYR A 35 19.33 -5.16 5.56
C TYR A 35 20.62 -4.36 5.33
N LYS A 36 20.53 -3.06 5.00
CA LYS A 36 21.71 -2.21 4.80
C LYS A 36 22.49 -2.07 6.10
N SER A 37 23.81 -2.08 6.00
CA SER A 37 24.69 -1.92 7.15
C SER A 37 24.59 -0.51 7.75
N ASN A 38 24.84 -0.40 9.05
CA ASN A 38 24.82 0.89 9.76
C ASN A 38 25.78 1.92 9.16
N CYS A 39 26.91 1.50 8.58
CA CYS A 39 27.84 2.42 7.92
C CYS A 39 27.20 3.09 6.70
N ILE A 40 26.49 2.32 5.87
CA ILE A 40 25.80 2.85 4.68
C ILE A 40 24.69 3.81 5.11
N LEU A 41 23.87 3.42 6.09
CA LEU A 41 22.77 4.25 6.58
C LEU A 41 23.29 5.55 7.22
N ASN A 42 24.31 5.46 8.08
CA ASN A 42 24.87 6.64 8.71
C ASN A 42 25.52 7.57 7.68
N ASN A 43 26.18 7.06 6.65
CA ASN A 43 26.73 7.92 5.60
C ASN A 43 25.64 8.65 4.81
N THR A 44 24.47 8.03 4.60
CA THR A 44 23.33 8.70 3.94
C THR A 44 22.72 9.81 4.79
N PHE A 45 22.65 9.65 6.12
CA PHE A 45 22.06 10.64 7.02
C PHE A 45 23.05 11.70 7.53
N LYS A 46 24.33 11.35 7.65
CA LYS A 46 25.38 12.23 8.20
C LYS A 46 25.69 13.39 7.28
N GLY A 47 25.65 13.19 5.96
CA GLY A 47 26.06 14.21 4.99
C GLY A 47 27.48 14.74 5.30
N GLN A 48 27.59 16.05 5.55
CA GLN A 48 28.85 16.72 5.87
C GLN A 48 29.10 16.92 7.39
N LEU A 49 28.21 16.43 8.25
CA LEU A 49 28.32 16.63 9.70
C LEU A 49 29.49 15.85 10.30
N ASN A 50 30.12 16.39 11.34
CA ASN A 50 31.07 15.61 12.12
C ASN A 50 30.36 14.51 12.94
N SER A 51 31.07 13.49 13.40
CA SER A 51 30.49 12.36 14.15
C SER A 51 29.75 12.79 15.42
N TYR A 52 30.28 13.78 16.13
CA TYR A 52 29.66 14.34 17.32
C TYR A 52 28.38 15.12 16.99
N GLU A 53 28.44 16.02 16.00
CA GLU A 53 27.31 16.82 15.56
C GLU A 53 26.20 15.95 14.98
N TYR A 54 26.55 14.91 14.22
CA TYR A 54 25.61 13.93 13.71
C TYR A 54 24.88 13.22 14.85
N ARG A 55 25.61 12.73 15.86
CA ARG A 55 24.99 12.10 17.03
C ARG A 55 24.04 13.06 17.74
N GLN A 56 24.43 14.32 17.88
CA GLN A 56 23.61 15.30 18.57
C GLN A 56 22.39 15.72 17.76
N SER A 57 22.51 15.80 16.43
CA SER A 57 21.40 15.96 15.50
C SER A 57 20.40 14.81 15.60
N LEU A 58 20.88 13.55 15.64
CA LEU A 58 20.01 12.39 15.81
C LEU A 58 19.21 12.46 17.12
N ILE A 59 19.87 12.78 18.24
CA ILE A 59 19.22 12.86 19.56
C ILE A 59 18.16 13.96 19.57
N ASN A 60 18.50 15.15 19.08
CA ASN A 60 17.60 16.30 19.16
C ASN A 60 16.44 16.22 18.17
N ASN A 61 16.62 15.53 17.04
CA ASN A 61 15.64 15.44 15.96
C ASN A 61 15.03 14.04 15.81
N THR A 62 15.16 13.17 16.83
CA THR A 62 14.70 11.76 16.73
C THR A 62 13.24 11.68 16.27
N THR A 63 12.34 12.47 16.87
CA THR A 63 10.91 12.46 16.52
C THR A 63 10.67 12.85 15.07
N GLN A 64 11.27 13.96 14.62
CA GLN A 64 11.14 14.45 13.26
C GLN A 64 11.66 13.44 12.22
N ILE A 65 12.77 12.76 12.53
CA ILE A 65 13.34 11.73 11.66
C ILE A 65 12.39 10.54 11.56
N MET A 66 11.78 10.13 12.67
CA MET A 66 10.81 9.02 12.67
C MET A 66 9.54 9.39 11.90
N ASP A 67 9.01 10.61 12.09
CA ASP A 67 7.84 11.11 11.35
C ASP A 67 8.11 11.20 9.84
N MET A 68 9.32 11.63 9.46
CA MET A 68 9.77 11.64 8.05
C MET A 68 9.82 10.22 7.46
N ILE A 69 10.31 9.25 8.24
CA ILE A 69 10.34 7.85 7.80
C ILE A 69 8.93 7.30 7.68
N HIS A 70 8.04 7.58 8.64
CA HIS A 70 6.65 7.12 8.62
C HIS A 70 5.88 7.68 7.43
N SER A 71 5.94 9.00 7.22
CA SER A 71 5.30 9.65 6.06
C SER A 71 5.83 9.09 4.74
N GLY A 72 7.14 8.88 4.61
CA GLY A 72 7.72 8.24 3.42
C GLY A 72 7.23 6.81 3.22
N LEU A 73 7.05 6.03 4.28
CA LEU A 73 6.52 4.67 4.18
C LEU A 73 5.04 4.67 3.82
N GLU A 74 4.26 5.58 4.38
CA GLU A 74 2.86 5.74 4.02
C GLU A 74 2.73 6.20 2.58
N ASP A 75 3.50 7.18 2.10
CA ASP A 75 3.35 7.64 0.73
C ASP A 75 3.67 6.58 -0.33
N ASN A 76 4.66 5.72 -0.06
CA ASN A 76 5.12 4.71 -1.00
C ASN A 76 4.39 3.37 -0.88
N TYR A 77 3.91 3.02 0.32
CA TYR A 77 3.36 1.69 0.61
C TYR A 77 1.98 1.72 1.27
N SER A 78 1.46 2.89 1.66
CA SER A 78 0.06 2.98 2.05
C SER A 78 -0.82 2.72 0.85
N CYS A 79 -1.93 2.07 1.14
CA CYS A 79 -2.96 1.83 0.17
C CYS A 79 -3.82 3.09 0.06
N LYS A 80 -3.60 3.90 -0.98
CA LYS A 80 -4.39 5.13 -1.20
C LYS A 80 -5.83 4.82 -1.64
N ASP A 81 -6.02 3.71 -2.37
CA ASP A 81 -7.32 3.25 -2.88
C ASP A 81 -7.55 1.75 -2.60
N CYS A 82 -7.58 1.37 -1.32
CA CYS A 82 -7.84 -0.02 -0.91
C CYS A 82 -9.27 -0.53 -1.13
N HIS A 83 -10.10 0.26 -1.81
CA HIS A 83 -11.49 -0.09 -2.12
C HIS A 83 -11.72 -0.56 -3.55
N GLU A 84 -10.73 -0.42 -4.43
CA GLU A 84 -10.80 -1.01 -5.75
C GLU A 84 -9.82 -2.19 -5.79
N ILE A 85 -10.32 -3.37 -5.42
CA ILE A 85 -9.73 -4.60 -5.96
C ILE A 85 -9.87 -4.42 -7.47
N ALA A 86 -8.78 -4.03 -8.14
CA ALA A 86 -8.71 -3.99 -9.59
C ALA A 86 -8.75 -5.43 -10.08
N ILE A 87 -9.94 -6.03 -10.06
CA ILE A 87 -10.18 -7.31 -10.72
C ILE A 87 -9.91 -7.00 -12.20
N PRO A 88 -8.84 -7.57 -12.79
CA PRO A 88 -8.57 -7.35 -14.19
C PRO A 88 -9.81 -7.77 -14.96
N LYS A 89 -10.37 -6.85 -15.75
CA LYS A 89 -11.52 -7.14 -16.58
C LYS A 89 -11.19 -8.28 -17.54
N ALA A 90 -12.17 -9.05 -17.97
CA ALA A 90 -11.90 -10.14 -18.90
C ALA A 90 -11.43 -9.59 -20.25
N ARG A 91 -10.48 -10.29 -20.88
CA ARG A 91 -10.02 -9.93 -22.22
C ARG A 91 -11.07 -10.24 -23.26
N TYR A 92 -11.62 -11.44 -23.18
CA TYR A 92 -12.57 -11.93 -24.17
C TYR A 92 -13.99 -11.89 -23.61
N LYS A 93 -14.95 -11.54 -24.47
CA LYS A 93 -16.38 -11.66 -24.16
C LYS A 93 -16.98 -12.78 -24.98
N GLN A 94 -17.66 -13.69 -24.32
CA GLN A 94 -18.40 -14.78 -24.95
C GLN A 94 -19.89 -14.40 -24.95
N ASP A 95 -20.44 -14.16 -26.14
CA ASP A 95 -21.87 -13.94 -26.34
C ASP A 95 -22.48 -15.25 -26.88
N CYS A 96 -23.34 -15.86 -26.10
CA CYS A 96 -24.02 -17.11 -26.44
C CYS A 96 -25.48 -16.83 -26.79
N HIS A 97 -25.79 -16.79 -28.08
CA HIS A 97 -27.16 -16.76 -28.58
C HIS A 97 -27.55 -18.14 -29.14
N GLY A 98 -28.29 -18.92 -28.35
CA GLY A 98 -28.76 -20.25 -28.75
C GLY A 98 -27.65 -21.33 -28.69
N PRO A 99 -27.56 -22.25 -29.67
CA PRO A 99 -26.58 -23.35 -29.63
C PRO A 99 -25.15 -22.93 -30.01
N SER A 100 -24.93 -21.68 -30.41
CA SER A 100 -23.64 -21.18 -30.86
C SER A 100 -23.19 -20.00 -30.00
N CYS A 101 -21.91 -19.99 -29.63
CA CYS A 101 -21.29 -18.90 -28.90
C CYS A 101 -20.17 -18.28 -29.74
N MET A 102 -20.15 -16.95 -29.81
CA MET A 102 -19.07 -16.20 -30.45
C MET A 102 -18.21 -15.52 -29.39
N ILE A 103 -16.90 -15.60 -29.58
CA ILE A 103 -15.91 -14.99 -28.67
C ILE A 103 -15.34 -13.75 -29.36
N TYR A 104 -15.48 -12.60 -28.71
CA TYR A 104 -14.95 -11.32 -29.19
C TYR A 104 -13.76 -10.89 -28.32
N ASP A 105 -12.69 -10.40 -28.95
CA ASP A 105 -11.58 -9.75 -28.24
C ASP A 105 -12.05 -8.36 -27.80
N GLY A 106 -12.14 -8.16 -26.49
CA GLY A 106 -12.61 -6.93 -25.87
C GLY A 106 -11.42 -6.06 -25.45
N GLN A 107 -10.97 -6.22 -24.20
CA GLN A 107 -9.90 -5.40 -23.63
C GLN A 107 -8.54 -6.11 -23.72
N LYS A 108 -7.59 -5.49 -24.42
CA LYS A 108 -6.23 -6.04 -24.63
C LYS A 108 -5.46 -6.31 -23.33
N ASP A 109 -5.74 -5.54 -22.28
CA ASP A 109 -5.08 -5.63 -20.96
C ASP A 109 -5.86 -6.51 -19.95
N GLY A 110 -6.97 -7.11 -20.39
CA GLY A 110 -7.77 -8.00 -19.58
C GLY A 110 -7.20 -9.41 -19.44
N ILE A 111 -7.74 -10.21 -18.51
CA ILE A 111 -7.36 -11.61 -18.32
C ILE A 111 -8.61 -12.49 -18.29
N GLY A 112 -8.61 -13.55 -19.10
CA GLY A 112 -9.68 -14.54 -19.11
C GLY A 112 -10.85 -14.22 -20.04
N ILE A 113 -11.94 -14.96 -19.87
CA ILE A 113 -13.17 -14.89 -20.67
C ILE A 113 -14.33 -14.56 -19.73
N GLU A 114 -15.11 -13.53 -20.05
CA GLU A 114 -16.36 -13.18 -19.40
C GLU A 114 -17.53 -13.70 -20.26
N GLN A 115 -18.47 -14.39 -19.63
CA GLN A 115 -19.71 -14.83 -20.26
C GLN A 115 -20.78 -13.80 -19.99
N VAL A 116 -21.45 -13.34 -21.05
CA VAL A 116 -22.56 -12.38 -20.97
C VAL A 116 -23.85 -13.06 -21.40
#